data_AF-A0A433IPP9-F1
#
_entry.id   AF-A0A433IPP9-F1
#
_cell.length_a   1.000
_cell.length_b   1.000
_cell.length_c   1.000
_cell.angle_alpha   90.00
_cell.angle_beta   90.00
_cell.angle_gamma   90.00
#
_symmetry.space_group_name_H-M   'P 1'
#
loop_
_entity.id
_entity.type
_entity.pdbx_description
1 polymer ?
#
loop_
_entity_poly.entity_id
_entity_poly.type
_entity_poly.pdbx_seq_one_letter_code
_entity_poly.pdbx_strand_id
1 'polypeptide(L)'
;MMGPSHAATGAAAWLALTHWQSPIAVLHLPAELQLLGAVTTAGAAMISDWDHPRATVVHALPPLTEWMSRGIRHVAGGHRRGTHSLVGVAAFTAIATAAASIQVPIAGHVYTPGQGVIAAFLAAVAAKALRLLPNRGWRAAWALGILVAVSATVLSDGLWWIPASVAVGVSVHILGDALTNNGVALLWPLSPEPPTRLWWWQSSGRFRLPLLGRTGSWREWVLVSVVTAFTVVRAVRLVPLAARGVAALF
;
A
#
# COMPACT_ATOMS: atom_id res chain seq x y z
N MET A 1 0.93 8.95 -10.26
CA MET A 1 1.55 10.01 -9.45
C MET A 1 3.02 9.65 -9.25
N MET A 2 3.77 10.40 -8.47
CA MET A 2 5.11 10.00 -8.03
C MET A 2 5.02 8.94 -6.92
N GLY A 3 6.07 8.14 -6.74
CA GLY A 3 6.12 7.09 -5.72
C GLY A 3 5.86 7.59 -4.29
N PRO A 4 6.55 8.64 -3.80
CA PRO A 4 6.27 9.19 -2.47
C PRO A 4 4.81 9.65 -2.31
N SER A 5 4.22 10.19 -3.38
CA SER A 5 2.82 10.61 -3.40
C SER A 5 1.88 9.43 -3.16
N HIS A 6 2.11 8.29 -3.83
CA HIS A 6 1.33 7.06 -3.63
C HIS A 6 1.50 6.48 -2.23
N ALA A 7 2.73 6.44 -1.70
CA ALA A 7 2.97 5.96 -0.34
C ALA A 7 2.27 6.85 0.70
N ALA A 8 2.33 8.18 0.55
CA ALA A 8 1.68 9.13 1.46
C ALA A 8 0.15 9.03 1.41
N THR A 9 -0.45 8.92 0.21
CA THR A 9 -1.91 8.74 0.09
C THR A 9 -2.36 7.38 0.62
N GLY A 10 -1.57 6.31 0.44
CA GLY A 10 -1.83 4.99 1.02
C GLY A 10 -1.89 5.04 2.55
N ALA A 11 -0.88 5.64 3.20
CA ALA A 11 -0.88 5.84 4.65
C ALA A 11 -2.11 6.64 5.13
N ALA A 12 -2.40 7.75 4.44
CA ALA A 12 -3.52 8.62 4.77
C ALA A 12 -4.86 7.88 4.68
N ALA A 13 -5.06 7.10 3.61
CA ALA A 13 -6.29 6.35 3.40
C ALA A 13 -6.53 5.33 4.51
N TRP A 14 -5.49 4.59 4.92
CA TRP A 14 -5.62 3.66 6.04
C TRP A 14 -6.05 4.37 7.33
N LEU A 15 -5.36 5.45 7.72
CA LEU A 15 -5.68 6.22 8.93
C LEU A 15 -7.07 6.87 8.88
N ALA A 16 -7.54 7.25 7.69
CA ALA A 16 -8.87 7.80 7.47
C ALA A 16 -9.97 6.74 7.48
N LEU A 17 -9.67 5.48 7.14
CA LEU A 17 -10.66 4.40 7.17
C LEU A 17 -10.78 3.74 8.54
N THR A 18 -9.67 3.68 9.28
CA THR A 18 -9.56 2.83 10.47
C THR A 18 -9.71 3.56 11.81
N HIS A 19 -9.91 4.87 11.77
CA HIS A 19 -10.21 5.63 12.99
C HIS A 19 -11.64 5.45 13.47
N TRP A 20 -11.86 5.64 14.78
CA TRP A 20 -13.17 5.50 15.43
C TRP A 20 -14.26 6.46 14.94
N GLN A 21 -13.91 7.56 14.26
CA GLN A 21 -14.90 8.48 13.67
C GLN A 21 -15.19 8.14 12.19
N SER A 22 -14.57 7.10 11.64
CA SER A 22 -14.86 6.61 10.31
C SER A 22 -16.31 6.10 10.27
N PRO A 23 -17.08 6.38 9.22
CA PRO A 23 -18.43 5.82 9.07
C PRO A 23 -18.42 4.30 8.86
N ILE A 24 -17.26 3.70 8.60
CA ILE A 24 -17.11 2.26 8.36
C ILE A 24 -16.65 1.58 9.65
N ALA A 25 -17.60 1.36 10.58
CA ALA A 25 -17.32 0.85 11.92
C ALA A 25 -16.52 -0.47 11.94
N VAL A 26 -16.76 -1.35 10.96
CA VAL A 26 -16.05 -2.64 10.84
C VAL A 26 -14.54 -2.48 10.58
N LEU A 27 -14.07 -1.31 10.16
CA LEU A 27 -12.65 -1.03 9.94
C LEU A 27 -11.99 -0.34 11.14
N HIS A 28 -12.71 -0.04 12.22
CA HIS A 28 -12.14 0.60 13.39
C HIS A 28 -11.05 -0.27 14.02
N LEU A 29 -9.89 0.32 14.28
CA LEU A 29 -8.73 -0.37 14.83
C LEU A 29 -8.17 0.36 16.06
N PRO A 30 -7.51 -0.36 16.98
CA PRO A 30 -6.72 0.27 18.02
C PRO A 30 -5.53 1.02 17.42
N ALA A 31 -4.94 1.93 18.19
CA ALA A 31 -3.97 2.91 17.69
C ALA A 31 -2.70 2.26 17.10
N GLU A 32 -2.23 1.18 17.70
CA GLU A 32 -1.07 0.39 17.25
C GLU A 32 -1.31 -0.24 15.87
N LEU A 33 -2.50 -0.79 15.61
CA LEU A 33 -2.86 -1.36 14.31
C LEU A 33 -3.16 -0.28 13.27
N GLN A 34 -3.67 0.89 13.69
CA GLN A 34 -3.77 2.06 12.80
C GLN A 34 -2.38 2.51 12.32
N LEU A 35 -1.39 2.61 13.21
CA LEU A 35 -0.02 3.00 12.86
C LEU A 35 0.68 1.94 12.01
N LEU A 36 0.62 0.68 12.42
CA LEU A 36 1.21 -0.43 11.70
C LEU A 36 0.62 -0.55 10.29
N GLY A 37 -0.71 -0.53 10.20
CA GLY A 37 -1.41 -0.61 8.93
C GLY A 37 -1.20 0.62 8.04
N ALA A 38 -0.93 1.81 8.59
CA ALA A 38 -0.57 2.98 7.78
C ALA A 38 0.76 2.77 7.05
N VAL A 39 1.75 2.19 7.74
CA VAL A 39 3.05 1.85 7.16
C VAL A 39 2.91 0.75 6.11
N THR A 40 2.17 -0.32 6.39
CA THR A 40 1.99 -1.40 5.41
C THR A 40 1.17 -0.94 4.21
N THR A 41 0.17 -0.08 4.40
CA THR A 41 -0.67 0.46 3.31
C THR A 41 0.12 1.43 2.43
N ALA A 42 1.04 2.21 3.01
CA ALA A 42 1.99 3.01 2.24
C ALA A 42 2.88 2.14 1.34
N GLY A 43 3.35 1.01 1.86
CA GLY A 43 4.11 0.02 1.10
C GLY A 43 3.29 -0.66 0.02
N ALA A 44 2.05 -1.05 0.36
CA ALA A 44 1.12 -1.69 -0.56
C ALA A 44 0.73 -0.77 -1.71
N ALA A 45 0.59 0.53 -1.45
CA ALA A 45 0.40 1.51 -2.51
C ALA A 45 1.55 1.55 -3.52
N MET A 46 2.70 0.93 -3.24
CA MET A 46 3.82 0.89 -4.18
C MET A 46 3.93 -0.38 -5.01
N ILE A 47 3.20 -1.45 -4.67
CA ILE A 47 3.34 -2.74 -5.35
C ILE A 47 2.68 -2.77 -6.74
N SER A 48 1.75 -1.84 -7.03
CA SER A 48 1.19 -1.71 -8.39
C SER A 48 2.26 -1.32 -9.41
N ASP A 49 3.23 -0.50 -9.03
CA ASP A 49 4.32 -0.06 -9.92
C ASP A 49 5.44 -1.10 -10.06
N TRP A 50 5.26 -2.32 -9.54
CA TRP A 50 6.21 -3.42 -9.71
C TRP A 50 6.33 -3.89 -11.17
N ASP A 51 5.41 -3.44 -12.03
CA ASP A 51 5.43 -3.57 -13.48
C ASP A 51 6.37 -2.58 -14.20
N HIS A 52 6.96 -1.61 -13.48
CA HIS A 52 7.81 -0.55 -14.02
C HIS A 52 9.27 -0.71 -13.56
N PRO A 53 10.25 -0.91 -14.47
CA PRO A 53 11.60 -1.33 -14.11
C PRO A 53 12.40 -0.31 -13.29
N ARG A 54 11.97 0.94 -13.25
CA ARG A 54 12.61 2.02 -12.46
C ARG A 54 11.84 2.38 -11.19
N ALA A 55 10.78 1.64 -10.84
CA ALA A 55 10.00 1.93 -9.65
C ALA A 55 10.75 1.55 -8.38
N THR A 56 10.48 2.27 -7.28
CA THR A 56 11.18 2.06 -6.01
C THR A 56 11.03 0.63 -5.48
N VAL A 57 9.84 0.03 -5.65
CA VAL A 57 9.53 -1.34 -5.23
C VAL A 57 10.43 -2.39 -5.90
N VAL A 58 10.80 -2.16 -7.18
CA VAL A 58 11.66 -3.07 -7.96
C VAL A 58 13.03 -3.24 -7.32
N HIS A 59 13.52 -2.18 -6.68
CA HIS A 59 14.84 -2.18 -6.05
C HIS A 59 14.77 -2.32 -4.52
N ALA A 60 13.62 -2.69 -3.95
CA ALA A 60 13.46 -2.75 -2.49
C ALA A 60 14.29 -3.87 -1.86
N LEU A 61 14.33 -5.07 -2.47
CA LEU A 61 15.19 -6.19 -2.07
C LEU A 61 15.83 -6.87 -3.30
N PRO A 62 16.88 -6.29 -3.89
CA PRO A 62 17.62 -6.93 -4.96
C PRO A 62 18.31 -8.22 -4.47
N PRO A 63 18.40 -9.29 -5.29
CA PRO A 63 17.90 -9.39 -6.67
C PRO A 63 16.43 -9.83 -6.78
N LEU A 64 15.82 -10.27 -5.67
CA LEU A 64 14.48 -10.87 -5.65
C LEU A 64 13.41 -9.96 -6.28
N THR A 65 13.33 -8.70 -5.83
CA THR A 65 12.31 -7.77 -6.32
C THR A 65 12.51 -7.40 -7.79
N GLU A 66 13.75 -7.47 -8.30
CA GLU A 66 14.06 -7.21 -9.71
C GLU A 66 13.65 -8.38 -10.60
N TRP A 67 13.81 -9.61 -10.12
CA TRP A 67 13.38 -10.82 -10.83
C TRP A 67 11.85 -10.89 -10.88
N MET A 68 11.20 -10.62 -9.75
CA MET A 68 9.74 -10.52 -9.67
C MET A 68 9.20 -9.43 -10.61
N SER A 69 9.85 -8.27 -10.68
CA SER A 69 9.44 -7.18 -11.57
C SER A 69 9.42 -7.62 -13.04
N ARG A 70 10.44 -8.38 -13.49
CA ARG A 70 10.49 -8.90 -14.86
C ARG A 70 9.30 -9.81 -15.16
N GLY A 71 8.96 -10.72 -14.24
CA GLY A 71 7.80 -11.61 -14.37
C GLY A 71 6.47 -10.85 -14.33
N ILE A 72 6.27 -10.00 -13.32
CA ILE A 72 5.06 -9.19 -13.15
C ILE A 72 4.84 -8.30 -14.38
N ARG A 73 5.87 -7.60 -14.86
CA ARG A 73 5.77 -6.77 -16.07
C ARG A 73 5.35 -7.57 -17.29
N HIS A 74 5.86 -8.79 -17.44
CA HIS A 74 5.50 -9.67 -18.55
C HIS A 74 4.02 -10.07 -18.46
N VAL A 75 3.58 -10.58 -17.30
CA VAL A 75 2.20 -11.04 -17.07
C VAL A 75 1.18 -9.88 -17.14
N ALA A 76 1.50 -8.74 -16.52
CA ALA A 76 0.65 -7.56 -16.52
C ALA A 76 0.59 -6.87 -17.90
N GLY A 77 1.48 -7.24 -18.83
CA GLY A 77 1.56 -6.68 -20.17
C GLY A 77 2.23 -5.30 -20.24
N GLY A 78 2.98 -4.88 -19.22
CA GLY A 78 3.65 -3.58 -19.14
C GLY A 78 2.98 -2.59 -18.19
N HIS A 79 3.50 -1.35 -18.18
CA HIS A 79 3.15 -0.36 -17.16
C HIS A 79 1.67 0.11 -17.23
N ARG A 80 1.00 0.19 -16.07
CA ARG A 80 -0.40 0.67 -15.90
C ARG A 80 -1.43 -0.21 -16.60
N ARG A 81 -1.19 -1.52 -16.57
CA ARG A 81 -2.08 -2.54 -17.12
C ARG A 81 -2.54 -3.46 -15.99
N GLY A 82 -2.12 -4.72 -15.97
CA GLY A 82 -2.66 -5.71 -15.03
C GLY A 82 -2.48 -5.38 -13.55
N THR A 83 -1.35 -4.82 -13.13
CA THR A 83 -1.12 -4.41 -11.73
C THR A 83 -1.87 -3.14 -11.31
N HIS A 84 -2.47 -2.42 -12.26
CA HIS A 84 -3.28 -1.23 -12.04
C HIS A 84 -4.76 -1.45 -12.44
N SER A 85 -5.23 -2.70 -12.38
CA SER A 85 -6.60 -3.09 -12.70
C SER A 85 -7.32 -3.71 -11.51
N LEU A 86 -8.63 -3.95 -11.64
CA LEU A 86 -9.41 -4.67 -10.63
C LEU A 86 -8.89 -6.11 -10.43
N VAL A 87 -8.39 -6.74 -11.50
CA VAL A 87 -7.72 -8.03 -11.43
C VAL A 87 -6.42 -7.92 -10.62
N GLY A 88 -5.65 -6.85 -10.81
CA GLY A 88 -4.47 -6.56 -9.99
C GLY A 88 -4.79 -6.41 -8.50
N VAL A 89 -5.84 -5.65 -8.16
CA VAL A 89 -6.34 -5.53 -6.78
C VAL A 89 -6.67 -6.91 -6.22
N ALA A 90 -7.48 -7.70 -6.94
CA ALA A 90 -7.88 -9.02 -6.50
C ALA A 90 -6.67 -9.97 -6.33
N ALA A 91 -5.72 -9.97 -7.26
CA ALA A 91 -4.54 -10.83 -7.23
C ALA A 91 -3.61 -10.49 -6.06
N PHE A 92 -3.24 -9.22 -5.88
CA PHE A 92 -2.39 -8.82 -4.75
C PHE A 92 -3.06 -9.07 -3.41
N THR A 93 -4.37 -8.80 -3.32
CA THR A 93 -5.16 -9.09 -2.10
C THR A 93 -5.21 -10.59 -1.84
N ALA A 94 -5.44 -11.43 -2.85
CA ALA A 94 -5.47 -12.88 -2.71
C ALA A 94 -4.11 -13.44 -2.26
N ILE A 95 -3.00 -12.94 -2.81
CA ILE A 95 -1.65 -13.30 -2.37
C ILE A 95 -1.44 -12.90 -0.90
N ALA A 96 -1.85 -11.69 -0.52
CA ALA A 96 -1.77 -11.23 0.86
C ALA A 96 -2.62 -12.11 1.80
N THR A 97 -3.81 -12.52 1.38
CA THR A 97 -4.70 -13.43 2.13
C THR A 97 -4.07 -14.82 2.28
N ALA A 98 -3.50 -15.37 1.21
CA ALA A 98 -2.83 -16.67 1.23
C ALA A 98 -1.57 -16.64 2.12
N ALA A 99 -0.82 -15.54 2.13
CA ALA A 99 0.27 -15.38 3.08
C ALA A 99 -0.25 -15.22 4.51
N ALA A 100 -1.31 -14.43 4.71
CA ALA A 100 -1.89 -14.19 6.03
C ALA A 100 -2.46 -15.46 6.68
N SER A 101 -2.92 -16.43 5.89
CA SER A 101 -3.45 -17.71 6.41
C SER A 101 -2.40 -18.61 7.07
N ILE A 102 -1.10 -18.30 6.89
CA ILE A 102 0.00 -18.98 7.58
C ILE A 102 0.03 -18.52 9.04
N GLN A 103 -0.54 -19.37 9.91
CA GLN A 103 -0.69 -19.13 11.33
C GLN A 103 -0.11 -20.29 12.14
N VAL A 104 0.41 -20.00 13.33
CA VAL A 104 1.02 -20.98 14.22
C VAL A 104 0.41 -20.85 15.61
N PRO A 105 -0.41 -21.82 16.06
CA PRO A 105 -0.93 -21.83 17.42
C PRO A 105 0.16 -22.33 18.40
N ILE A 106 0.46 -21.54 19.43
CA ILE A 106 1.43 -21.87 20.49
C ILE A 106 0.82 -21.45 21.83
N ALA A 107 0.73 -22.38 22.78
CA ALA A 107 0.28 -22.12 24.16
C ALA A 107 -1.05 -21.34 24.26
N GLY A 108 -2.02 -21.63 23.38
CA GLY A 108 -3.33 -20.96 23.37
C GLY A 108 -3.38 -19.62 22.62
N HIS A 109 -2.24 -19.13 22.13
CA HIS A 109 -2.15 -17.94 21.28
C HIS A 109 -1.90 -18.30 19.82
N VAL A 110 -2.50 -17.57 18.89
CA VAL A 110 -2.28 -17.76 17.46
C VAL A 110 -1.34 -16.67 16.96
N TYR A 111 -0.17 -17.07 16.48
CA TYR A 111 0.81 -16.18 15.87
C TYR A 111 0.64 -16.18 14.36
N THR A 112 0.82 -15.03 13.70
CA THR A 112 0.57 -14.86 12.26
C THR A 112 1.84 -14.52 11.47
N PRO A 113 2.86 -15.41 11.44
CA PRO A 113 4.15 -15.10 10.83
C PRO A 113 4.06 -14.72 9.35
N GLY A 114 3.08 -15.25 8.61
CA GLY A 114 2.84 -14.86 7.22
C GLY A 114 2.44 -13.38 7.07
N GLN A 115 1.62 -12.87 7.99
CA GLN A 115 1.32 -11.43 8.07
C GLN A 115 2.56 -10.63 8.47
N GLY A 116 3.37 -11.14 9.39
CA GLY A 116 4.67 -10.56 9.77
C GLY A 116 5.60 -10.34 8.58
N VAL A 117 5.79 -11.36 7.74
CA VAL A 117 6.66 -11.29 6.56
C VAL A 117 6.15 -10.26 5.55
N ILE A 118 4.84 -10.27 5.26
CA ILE A 118 4.24 -9.27 4.35
C ILE A 118 4.36 -7.87 4.92
N ALA A 119 4.07 -7.68 6.20
CA ALA A 119 4.18 -6.39 6.87
C ALA A 119 5.60 -5.83 6.77
N ALA A 120 6.61 -6.65 7.04
CA ALA A 120 8.01 -6.25 6.95
C ALA A 120 8.43 -5.86 5.54
N PHE A 121 8.01 -6.65 4.53
CA PHE A 121 8.26 -6.31 3.12
C PHE A 121 7.64 -4.96 2.76
N LEU A 122 6.35 -4.75 3.06
CA LEU A 122 5.65 -3.51 2.76
C LEU A 122 6.25 -2.32 3.50
N ALA A 123 6.63 -2.49 4.77
CA ALA A 123 7.31 -1.44 5.53
C ALA A 123 8.67 -1.06 4.93
N ALA A 124 9.45 -2.03 4.45
CA ALA A 124 10.72 -1.75 3.76
C ALA A 124 10.49 -0.96 2.47
N VAL A 125 9.47 -1.32 1.69
CA VAL A 125 9.08 -0.59 0.48
C VAL A 125 8.64 0.84 0.83
N ALA A 126 7.80 1.01 1.86
CA ALA A 126 7.33 2.31 2.33
C ALA A 126 8.49 3.20 2.79
N ALA A 127 9.39 2.66 3.62
CA ALA A 127 10.55 3.38 4.14
C ALA A 127 11.46 3.86 3.01
N LYS A 128 11.64 3.04 1.96
CA LYS A 128 12.42 3.42 0.78
C LYS A 128 11.70 4.48 -0.05
N ALA A 129 10.40 4.34 -0.29
CA ALA A 129 9.61 5.29 -1.07
C ALA A 129 9.55 6.68 -0.42
N LEU A 130 9.37 6.72 0.90
CA LEU A 130 9.28 7.94 1.70
C LEU A 130 10.65 8.48 2.16
N ARG A 131 11.75 7.80 1.80
CA ARG A 131 13.13 8.16 2.19
C ARG A 131 13.29 8.32 3.70
N LEU A 132 12.61 7.47 4.49
CA LEU A 132 12.65 7.52 5.95
C LEU A 132 13.99 7.03 6.52
N LEU A 133 14.72 6.25 5.74
CA LEU A 133 15.99 5.66 6.14
C LEU A 133 17.15 6.20 5.27
N PRO A 134 18.33 6.43 5.85
CA PRO A 134 19.51 6.80 5.08
C PRO A 134 19.85 5.72 4.04
N ASN A 135 20.29 6.11 2.84
CA ASN A 135 20.62 5.19 1.74
C ASN A 135 21.67 4.10 2.08
N ARG A 136 22.45 4.27 3.16
CA ARG A 136 23.44 3.29 3.67
C ARG A 136 23.04 2.62 4.98
N GLY A 137 21.86 2.92 5.52
CA GLY A 137 21.37 2.44 6.81
C GLY A 137 20.77 1.04 6.76
N TRP A 138 21.47 0.05 6.19
CA TRP A 138 20.96 -1.32 6.05
C TRP A 138 20.49 -1.89 7.41
N ARG A 139 21.24 -1.65 8.49
CA ARG A 139 20.87 -2.05 9.85
C ARG A 139 19.54 -1.45 10.30
N ALA A 140 19.26 -0.19 9.96
CA ALA A 140 18.00 0.47 10.30
C ALA A 140 16.82 -0.12 9.50
N ALA A 141 17.04 -0.52 8.25
CA ALA A 141 16.04 -1.21 7.45
C ALA A 141 15.72 -2.61 7.99
N TRP A 142 16.74 -3.37 8.41
CA TRP A 142 16.54 -4.66 9.08
C TRP A 142 15.86 -4.50 10.43
N ALA A 143 16.27 -3.53 11.24
CA ALA A 143 15.63 -3.25 12.53
C ALA A 143 14.15 -2.88 12.35
N LEU A 144 13.82 -2.02 11.39
CA LEU A 144 12.44 -1.67 11.07
C LEU A 144 11.64 -2.89 10.58
N GLY A 145 12.23 -3.69 9.69
CA GLY A 145 11.60 -4.90 9.16
C GLY A 145 11.32 -5.93 10.26
N ILE A 146 12.28 -6.19 11.14
CA ILE A 146 12.12 -7.11 12.28
C ILE A 146 11.06 -6.57 13.24
N LEU A 147 11.12 -5.28 13.60
CA LEU A 147 10.13 -4.66 14.48
C LEU A 147 8.72 -4.83 13.93
N VAL A 148 8.52 -4.46 12.66
CA VAL A 148 7.22 -4.58 11.98
C VAL A 148 6.79 -6.04 11.86
N ALA A 149 7.69 -6.96 11.53
CA ALA A 149 7.37 -8.39 11.45
C ALA A 149 6.87 -8.93 12.79
N VAL A 150 7.60 -8.65 13.87
CA VAL A 150 7.26 -9.11 15.22
C VAL A 150 5.95 -8.48 15.67
N SER A 151 5.80 -7.16 15.54
CA SER A 151 4.55 -6.48 15.87
C SER A 151 3.36 -7.04 15.09
N ALA A 152 3.49 -7.24 13.78
CA ALA A 152 2.43 -7.81 12.96
C ALA A 152 2.11 -9.27 13.29
N THR A 153 3.10 -10.06 13.71
CA THR A 153 2.93 -11.48 14.09
C THR A 153 2.24 -11.64 15.43
N VAL A 154 2.46 -10.70 16.36
CA VAL A 154 1.98 -10.78 17.75
C VAL A 154 0.70 -9.98 17.98
N LEU A 155 0.57 -8.80 17.37
CA LEU A 155 -0.58 -7.91 17.57
C LEU A 155 -1.77 -8.22 16.67
N SER A 156 -1.59 -9.10 15.68
CA SER A 156 -2.65 -9.41 14.75
C SER A 156 -3.68 -10.32 15.36
N ASP A 157 -4.89 -9.78 15.56
CA ASP A 157 -6.06 -10.59 15.87
C ASP A 157 -6.87 -10.82 14.59
N GLY A 158 -6.45 -11.84 13.83
CA GLY A 158 -7.17 -12.34 12.66
C GLY A 158 -6.56 -12.00 11.29
N LEU A 159 -7.19 -12.57 10.27
CA LEU A 159 -6.59 -12.66 8.93
C LEU A 159 -6.72 -11.38 8.09
N TRP A 160 -7.53 -10.42 8.49
CA TRP A 160 -8.10 -9.45 7.56
C TRP A 160 -7.26 -8.19 7.35
N TRP A 161 -6.50 -7.72 8.33
CA TRP A 161 -5.94 -6.36 8.28
C TRP A 161 -4.78 -6.21 7.28
N ILE A 162 -3.92 -7.22 7.11
CA ILE A 162 -2.88 -7.20 6.05
C ILE A 162 -3.50 -7.26 4.65
N PRO A 163 -4.41 -8.22 4.35
CA PRO A 163 -5.14 -8.20 3.08
C PRO A 163 -5.89 -6.89 2.84
N ALA A 164 -6.54 -6.33 3.86
CA ALA A 164 -7.22 -5.05 3.76
C ALA A 164 -6.24 -3.89 3.48
N SER A 165 -5.10 -3.87 4.15
CA SER A 165 -4.03 -2.89 3.91
C SER A 165 -3.52 -2.98 2.47
N VAL A 166 -3.35 -4.20 1.95
CA VAL A 166 -2.97 -4.42 0.55
C VAL A 166 -4.05 -3.95 -0.42
N ALA A 167 -5.30 -4.35 -0.19
CA ALA A 167 -6.44 -3.95 -1.02
C ALA A 167 -6.60 -2.42 -1.06
N VAL A 168 -6.54 -1.75 0.10
CA VAL A 168 -6.62 -0.29 0.22
C VAL A 168 -5.44 0.38 -0.48
N GLY A 169 -4.21 -0.07 -0.24
CA GLY A 169 -3.01 0.54 -0.81
C GLY A 169 -3.01 0.47 -2.34
N VAL A 170 -3.25 -0.72 -2.89
CA VAL A 170 -3.33 -0.94 -4.35
C VAL A 170 -4.48 -0.12 -4.95
N SER A 171 -5.65 -0.10 -4.30
CA SER A 171 -6.79 0.68 -4.78
C SER A 171 -6.49 2.18 -4.81
N VAL A 172 -5.90 2.72 -3.75
CA VAL A 172 -5.53 4.14 -3.66
C VAL A 172 -4.44 4.49 -4.66
N HIS A 173 -3.50 3.58 -4.95
CA HIS A 173 -2.53 3.74 -6.02
C HIS A 173 -3.24 3.92 -7.37
N ILE A 174 -4.13 2.98 -7.71
CA ILE A 174 -4.88 2.98 -8.97
C ILE A 174 -5.73 4.25 -9.08
N LEU A 175 -6.42 4.64 -8.02
CA LEU A 175 -7.19 5.89 -7.97
C LEU A 175 -6.27 7.10 -8.21
N GLY A 176 -5.13 7.16 -7.53
CA GLY A 176 -4.15 8.23 -7.72
C GLY A 176 -3.65 8.33 -9.16
N ASP A 177 -3.39 7.19 -9.82
CA ASP A 177 -3.01 7.17 -11.23
C ASP A 177 -4.17 7.51 -12.17
N ALA A 178 -5.38 7.08 -11.86
CA ALA A 178 -6.59 7.47 -12.59
C ALA A 178 -6.81 8.98 -12.51
N LEU A 179 -6.42 9.65 -11.42
CA LEU A 179 -6.53 11.10 -11.28
C LEU A 179 -5.55 11.90 -12.17
N THR A 180 -4.62 11.22 -12.87
CA THR A 180 -3.65 11.83 -13.78
C THR A 180 -4.09 11.76 -15.25
N ASN A 181 -3.40 12.49 -16.13
CA ASN A 181 -3.69 12.53 -17.56
C ASN A 181 -3.61 11.16 -18.27
N ASN A 182 -2.74 10.27 -17.77
CA ASN A 182 -2.44 8.99 -18.40
C ASN A 182 -3.51 7.92 -18.10
N GLY A 183 -4.16 8.00 -16.95
CA GLY A 183 -5.13 7.00 -16.50
C GLY A 183 -4.56 5.60 -16.27
N VAL A 184 -5.47 4.64 -16.11
CA VAL A 184 -5.22 3.21 -15.82
C VAL A 184 -6.14 2.30 -16.62
N ALA A 185 -5.69 1.09 -16.95
CA ALA A 185 -6.52 0.08 -17.61
C ALA A 185 -7.33 -0.73 -16.56
N LEU A 186 -8.33 -0.09 -15.95
CA LEU A 186 -9.06 -0.64 -14.80
C LEU A 186 -9.70 -2.02 -15.08
N LEU A 187 -10.14 -2.26 -16.31
CA LEU A 187 -10.81 -3.48 -16.74
C LEU A 187 -9.86 -4.50 -17.39
N TRP A 188 -8.54 -4.28 -17.34
CA TRP A 188 -7.56 -5.22 -17.87
C TRP A 188 -7.82 -6.64 -17.32
N PRO A 189 -7.77 -7.69 -18.16
CA PRO A 189 -7.22 -7.71 -19.53
C PRO A 189 -8.15 -7.20 -20.62
N LEU A 190 -9.42 -6.94 -20.30
CA LEU A 190 -10.35 -6.33 -21.24
C LEU A 190 -9.94 -4.87 -21.47
N SER A 191 -10.06 -4.43 -22.72
CA SER A 191 -9.85 -3.02 -23.11
C SER A 191 -11.06 -2.54 -23.90
N PRO A 192 -12.26 -2.49 -23.28
CA PRO A 192 -13.46 -2.06 -23.98
C PRO A 192 -13.33 -0.60 -24.39
N GLU A 193 -13.74 -0.31 -25.62
CA GLU A 193 -13.89 1.06 -26.08
C GLU A 193 -15.12 1.70 -25.41
N PRO A 194 -15.09 3.01 -25.13
CA PRO A 194 -16.24 3.67 -24.53
C PRO A 194 -17.41 3.68 -25.53
N PRO A 195 -18.66 3.46 -25.07
CA PRO A 195 -19.83 3.42 -25.95
C PRO A 195 -20.11 4.77 -26.63
N THR A 196 -19.63 5.86 -26.04
CA THR A 196 -19.66 7.22 -26.61
C THR A 196 -18.35 7.94 -26.26
N ARG A 197 -18.09 9.09 -26.87
CA ARG A 197 -16.87 9.87 -26.57
C ARG A 197 -16.94 10.46 -25.17
N LEU A 198 -16.36 9.76 -24.19
CA LEU A 198 -16.31 10.17 -22.79
C LEU A 198 -14.94 10.74 -22.45
N TRP A 199 -14.90 11.88 -21.76
CA TRP A 199 -13.63 12.52 -21.39
C TRP A 199 -12.83 11.73 -20.34
N TRP A 200 -13.53 10.87 -19.59
CA TRP A 200 -12.98 10.03 -18.53
C TRP A 200 -12.68 8.57 -18.93
N TRP A 201 -12.99 8.17 -20.18
CA TRP A 201 -12.70 6.84 -20.72
C TRP A 201 -12.10 6.97 -22.12
N GLN A 202 -10.84 6.60 -22.26
CA GLN A 202 -10.06 6.69 -23.49
C GLN A 202 -10.39 5.53 -24.45
N SER A 203 -10.23 5.75 -25.75
CA SER A 203 -10.37 4.69 -26.77
C SER A 203 -9.43 3.50 -26.53
N SER A 204 -8.31 3.70 -25.84
CA SER A 204 -7.42 2.60 -25.42
C SER A 204 -7.96 1.76 -24.24
N GLY A 205 -9.22 1.90 -23.83
CA GLY A 205 -9.81 1.24 -22.67
C GLY A 205 -9.35 1.76 -21.30
N ARG A 206 -8.67 2.91 -21.26
CA ARG A 206 -8.11 3.49 -20.03
C ARG A 206 -9.07 4.49 -19.38
N PHE A 207 -9.24 4.37 -18.07
CA PHE A 207 -10.02 5.29 -17.25
C PHE A 207 -9.13 6.41 -16.70
N ARG A 208 -9.59 7.65 -16.77
CA ARG A 208 -8.90 8.82 -16.22
C ARG A 208 -9.88 9.87 -15.73
N LEU A 209 -9.47 10.62 -14.73
CA LEU A 209 -10.14 11.84 -14.24
C LEU A 209 -9.03 12.86 -14.01
N PRO A 210 -8.61 13.64 -15.03
CA PRO A 210 -7.35 14.40 -15.02
C PRO A 210 -7.36 15.64 -14.07
N LEU A 211 -7.82 15.46 -12.83
CA LEU A 211 -7.86 16.47 -11.78
C LEU A 211 -6.45 16.91 -11.38
N LEU A 212 -5.52 15.95 -11.24
CA LEU A 212 -4.13 16.23 -10.90
C LEU A 212 -3.29 16.64 -12.12
N GLY A 213 -3.75 16.33 -13.33
CA GLY A 213 -3.03 16.65 -14.56
C GLY A 213 -1.80 15.75 -14.78
N ARG A 214 -0.63 16.36 -15.04
CA ARG A 214 0.63 15.62 -15.26
C ARG A 214 1.21 15.14 -13.93
N THR A 215 1.88 14.00 -13.93
CA THR A 215 2.64 13.52 -12.77
C THR A 215 3.68 14.57 -12.34
N GLY A 216 3.77 14.85 -11.05
CA GLY A 216 4.65 15.88 -10.48
C GLY A 216 4.14 17.31 -10.67
N SER A 217 2.87 17.50 -11.05
CA SER A 217 2.27 18.83 -11.14
C SER A 217 2.14 19.51 -9.78
N TRP A 218 1.94 20.83 -9.78
CA TRP A 218 1.63 21.58 -8.56
C TRP A 218 0.36 21.07 -7.86
N ARG A 219 -0.63 20.56 -8.59
CA ARG A 219 -1.86 19.99 -8.03
C ARG A 219 -1.58 18.70 -7.27
N GLU A 220 -0.69 17.87 -7.81
CA GLU A 220 -0.20 16.68 -7.10
C GLU A 220 0.53 17.09 -5.82
N TRP A 221 1.40 18.09 -5.88
CA TRP A 221 2.10 18.60 -4.69
C TRP A 221 1.13 19.13 -3.62
N VAL A 222 0.11 19.89 -4.00
CA VAL A 222 -0.92 20.36 -3.05
C VAL A 222 -1.63 19.19 -2.38
N LEU A 223 -2.08 18.20 -3.16
CA LEU A 223 -2.70 16.99 -2.62
C LEU A 223 -1.76 16.29 -1.63
N VAL A 224 -0.52 16.03 -2.04
CA VAL A 224 0.49 15.32 -1.24
C VAL A 224 0.80 16.07 0.05
N SER A 225 0.93 17.39 0.01
CA SER A 225 1.17 18.21 1.21
C SER A 225 0.01 18.09 2.21
N VAL A 226 -1.24 18.18 1.73
CA VAL A 226 -2.43 18.07 2.60
C VAL A 226 -2.53 16.68 3.22
N VAL A 227 -2.42 15.62 2.42
CA VAL A 227 -2.52 14.23 2.95
C VAL A 227 -1.34 13.89 3.84
N THR A 228 -0.13 14.41 3.57
CA THR A 228 1.03 14.22 4.43
C THR A 228 0.83 14.91 5.78
N ALA A 229 0.34 16.16 5.78
CA ALA A 229 0.03 16.88 7.02
C ALA A 229 -1.02 16.12 7.85
N PHE A 230 -2.10 15.64 7.21
CA PHE A 230 -3.09 14.78 7.85
C PHE A 230 -2.44 13.54 8.47
N THR A 231 -1.66 12.78 7.69
CA THR A 231 -1.00 11.55 8.14
C THR A 231 -0.09 11.80 9.33
N VAL A 232 0.75 12.84 9.28
CA VAL A 232 1.68 13.18 10.36
C VAL A 232 0.92 13.57 11.63
N VAL A 233 -0.07 14.46 11.53
CA VAL A 233 -0.87 14.89 12.70
C VAL A 233 -1.58 13.70 13.34
N ARG A 234 -2.18 12.82 12.53
CA ARG A 234 -2.85 11.62 13.02
C ARG A 234 -1.87 10.64 13.66
N ALA A 235 -0.76 10.35 13.00
CA ALA A 235 0.26 9.45 13.53
C ALA A 235 0.79 9.93 14.88
N VAL A 236 1.15 11.21 15.01
CA VAL A 236 1.64 11.81 16.27
C VAL A 236 0.61 11.67 17.40
N ARG A 237 -0.68 11.87 17.11
CA ARG A 237 -1.75 11.69 18.12
C ARG A 237 -1.95 10.23 18.53
N LEU A 238 -1.68 9.28 17.64
CA LEU A 238 -1.83 7.85 17.89
C LEU A 238 -0.65 7.25 18.67
N VAL A 239 0.57 7.80 18.54
CA VAL A 239 1.77 7.29 19.24
C VAL A 239 1.56 7.05 20.74
N PRO A 240 1.08 8.00 21.56
CA PRO A 240 0.89 7.77 22.99
C PRO A 240 -0.22 6.76 23.29
N LEU A 241 -1.22 6.64 22.42
CA LEU A 241 -2.29 5.65 22.56
C LEU A 241 -1.77 4.25 22.25
N ALA A 242 -1.02 4.11 21.16
CA ALA A 242 -0.38 2.85 20.76
C ALA A 242 0.63 2.38 21.81
N ALA A 243 1.42 3.29 22.38
CA ALA A 243 2.36 2.94 23.45
C ALA A 243 1.65 2.37 24.69
N ARG A 244 0.50 2.93 25.07
CA ARG A 244 -0.34 2.38 26.16
C ARG A 244 -0.97 1.05 25.80
N GLY A 245 -1.48 0.91 24.56
CA GLY A 245 -2.07 -0.33 24.06
C GLY A 245 -1.07 -1.49 24.09
N VAL A 246 0.13 -1.26 23.56
CA VAL A 246 1.21 -2.27 23.56
C VAL A 246 1.68 -2.61 24.99
N ALA A 247 1.80 -1.60 25.87
CA ALA A 247 2.21 -1.85 27.26
C ALA A 247 1.18 -2.67 28.04
N ALA A 248 -0.10 -2.62 27.69
CA ALA A 248 -1.16 -3.40 28.35
C ALA A 248 -1.18 -4.89 27.93
N LEU A 249 -0.38 -5.29 26.94
CA LEU A 249 -0.26 -6.68 26.49
C LEU A 249 0.80 -7.47 27.29
N PHE A 250 1.58 -6.80 28.15
CA PHE A 250 2.62 -7.38 29.01
C PHE A 250 2.31 -7.12 30.48
#